data_AF-A0A897NJK1-F1
#
_entry.id   AF-A0A897NJK1-F1
#
_cell.length_a   1.000
_cell.length_b   1.000
_cell.length_c   1.000
_cell.angle_alpha   90.00
_cell.angle_beta   90.00
_cell.angle_gamma   90.00
#
_symmetry.space_group_name_H-M   'P 1'
#
loop_
_entity.id
_entity.type
_entity.pdbx_description
1 polymer ?
#
loop_
_entity_poly.entity_id
_entity_poly.type
_entity_poly.pdbx_seq_one_letter_code
_entity_poly.pdbx_strand_id
1 'polypeptide(L)'
;MFDQMFDQDIAPDVVEFGPGDADLAVVCNMHGDEPTGARAINRLLESSPEFERGVKFIVANPPASISHRRSLDVDMNRVFPGDSDSDDRERRLAAQLVTETADCDTISVHTTHATPEPIAFVPEGDPRSLEIVSQLPITYVVNETPVVDGSFSSTGAVVSIEAGKVQQPSAVVKAEMLIRAFLDDGGAISEEPPMHASTTNYFEIYDKVEKPHGDESYELLARNFERVETGEAYAKSKEGILLADEPFVPVLMSHSGYDEIFGYRGQKVGESVEDAKEAWLDDTK
;
A
#
# COMPACT_ATOMS: atom_id res chain seq x y z
N MET A 1 -18.66 1.41 31.00
CA MET A 1 -19.96 2.02 30.62
C MET A 1 -19.79 3.30 29.79
N PHE A 2 -18.65 4.00 29.84
CA PHE A 2 -18.34 5.11 28.93
C PHE A 2 -17.72 4.68 27.58
N ASP A 3 -17.09 3.50 27.48
CA ASP A 3 -16.50 3.00 26.22
C ASP A 3 -17.53 2.54 25.17
N GLN A 4 -18.71 2.09 25.59
CA GLN A 4 -19.72 1.56 24.66
C GLN A 4 -20.57 2.64 23.97
N MET A 5 -20.53 3.88 24.44
CA MET A 5 -21.34 4.97 23.86
C MET A 5 -20.66 5.69 22.68
N PHE A 6 -19.37 5.43 22.42
CA PHE A 6 -18.63 6.04 21.30
C PHE A 6 -18.37 5.07 20.13
N ASP A 7 -18.87 3.84 20.19
CA ASP A 7 -18.52 2.80 19.21
C ASP A 7 -19.45 2.75 17.98
N GLN A 8 -20.64 3.36 18.09
CA GLN A 8 -21.68 3.28 17.06
C GLN A 8 -21.57 4.34 15.95
N ASP A 9 -20.77 5.40 16.15
CA ASP A 9 -20.65 6.53 15.22
C ASP A 9 -19.24 6.64 14.58
N ILE A 10 -18.48 5.54 14.55
CA ILE A 10 -17.12 5.54 14.00
C ILE A 10 -17.21 5.33 12.48
N ALA A 11 -16.76 6.34 11.74
CA ALA A 11 -16.66 6.35 10.29
C ALA A 11 -15.28 6.83 9.81
N PRO A 12 -14.89 6.53 8.57
CA PRO A 12 -13.78 7.21 7.92
C PRO A 12 -14.00 8.73 7.92
N ASP A 13 -12.93 9.51 8.09
CA ASP A 13 -13.01 10.97 7.94
C ASP A 13 -12.82 11.31 6.47
N VAL A 14 -13.86 11.86 5.83
CA VAL A 14 -13.93 12.12 4.40
C VAL A 14 -14.05 13.62 4.17
N VAL A 15 -13.15 14.16 3.35
CA VAL A 15 -13.21 15.56 2.89
C VAL A 15 -13.16 15.58 1.38
N GLU A 16 -14.09 16.30 0.76
CA GLU A 16 -14.21 16.43 -0.69
C GLU A 16 -13.83 17.83 -1.17
N PHE A 17 -13.20 17.90 -2.34
CA PHE A 17 -12.83 19.14 -3.01
C PHE A 17 -13.16 19.10 -4.49
N GLY A 18 -13.28 20.28 -5.10
CA GLY A 18 -13.54 20.44 -6.54
C GLY A 18 -15.02 20.34 -6.92
N PRO A 19 -15.34 20.59 -8.20
CA PRO A 19 -16.71 20.52 -8.72
C PRO A 19 -17.10 19.10 -9.14
N GLY A 20 -18.41 18.80 -9.05
CA GLY A 20 -18.97 17.51 -9.49
C GLY A 20 -18.88 16.42 -8.43
N ASP A 21 -19.39 15.24 -8.76
CA ASP A 21 -19.24 14.05 -7.91
C ASP A 21 -17.78 13.59 -7.95
N ALA A 22 -17.24 13.18 -6.80
CA ALA A 22 -15.86 12.74 -6.73
C ALA A 22 -15.69 11.33 -7.30
N ASP A 23 -14.77 11.19 -8.25
CA ASP A 23 -14.39 9.93 -8.89
C ASP A 23 -12.90 9.61 -8.74
N LEU A 24 -12.19 10.40 -7.94
CA LEU A 24 -10.84 10.14 -7.47
C LEU A 24 -10.82 10.13 -5.94
N ALA A 25 -10.10 9.17 -5.35
CA ALA A 25 -9.92 9.09 -3.91
C ALA A 25 -8.45 8.88 -3.51
N VAL A 26 -8.03 9.60 -2.47
CA VAL A 26 -6.73 9.42 -1.82
C VAL A 26 -6.98 8.99 -0.39
N VAL A 27 -6.68 7.72 -0.12
CA VAL A 27 -6.84 7.10 1.20
C VAL A 27 -5.52 7.10 1.95
N CYS A 28 -5.58 7.38 3.25
CA CYS A 28 -4.44 7.28 4.15
C CYS A 28 -4.86 6.68 5.49
N ASN A 29 -3.87 6.39 6.34
CA ASN A 29 -4.12 6.09 7.75
C ASN A 29 -5.05 4.89 7.98
N MET A 30 -4.97 3.89 7.09
CA MET A 30 -5.56 2.58 7.32
C MET A 30 -4.91 1.89 8.53
N HIS A 31 -3.59 2.06 8.66
CA HIS A 31 -2.86 1.85 9.89
C HIS A 31 -2.64 3.18 10.60
N GLY A 32 -3.05 3.28 11.87
CA GLY A 32 -3.02 4.54 12.61
C GLY A 32 -1.63 5.02 13.02
N ASP A 33 -0.62 4.16 12.98
CA ASP A 33 0.78 4.48 13.23
C ASP A 33 1.57 4.89 11.97
N GLU A 34 0.89 5.02 10.83
CA GLU A 34 1.46 5.43 9.53
C GLU A 34 0.96 6.83 9.11
N PRO A 35 1.36 7.93 9.77
CA PRO A 35 0.83 9.27 9.50
C PRO A 35 1.34 9.91 8.20
N THR A 36 2.12 9.18 7.40
CA THR A 36 2.81 9.72 6.20
C THR A 36 1.83 10.21 5.15
N GLY A 37 0.77 9.43 4.86
CA GLY A 37 -0.26 9.81 3.91
C GLY A 37 -1.00 11.08 4.33
N ALA A 38 -1.53 11.13 5.56
CA ALA A 38 -2.20 12.33 6.07
C ALA A 38 -1.29 13.57 6.08
N ARG A 39 -0.01 13.42 6.41
CA ARG A 39 0.97 14.54 6.34
C ARG A 39 1.19 15.02 4.91
N ALA A 40 1.22 14.12 3.93
CA ALA A 40 1.37 14.46 2.53
C ALA A 40 0.12 15.19 2.00
N ILE A 41 -1.07 14.70 2.34
CA ILE A 41 -2.35 15.37 2.03
C ILE A 41 -2.38 16.77 2.63
N ASN A 42 -2.03 16.93 3.91
CA ASN A 42 -2.00 18.24 4.55
C ASN A 42 -1.06 19.21 3.84
N ARG A 43 0.15 18.77 3.45
CA ARG A 43 1.10 19.60 2.71
C ARG A 43 0.58 20.01 1.32
N LEU A 44 -0.10 19.09 0.63
CA LEU A 44 -0.79 19.41 -0.62
C LEU A 44 -1.84 20.50 -0.38
N LEU A 45 -2.73 20.32 0.59
CA LEU A 45 -3.82 21.26 0.87
C LEU A 45 -3.32 22.62 1.39
N GLU A 46 -2.20 22.67 2.11
CA GLU A 46 -1.53 23.91 2.52
C GLU A 46 -1.11 24.79 1.33
N SER A 47 -0.81 24.18 0.17
CA SER A 47 -0.52 24.92 -1.07
C SER A 47 -1.78 25.50 -1.74
N SER A 48 -2.97 25.19 -1.22
CA SER A 48 -4.27 25.63 -1.75
C SER A 48 -4.42 25.42 -3.26
N PRO A 49 -4.27 24.17 -3.75
CA PRO A 49 -4.42 23.87 -5.17
C PRO A 49 -5.86 24.14 -5.61
N GLU A 50 -6.01 24.54 -6.88
CA GLU A 50 -7.31 24.60 -7.53
C GLU A 50 -7.68 23.20 -8.03
N PHE A 51 -8.87 22.72 -7.65
CA PHE A 51 -9.36 21.41 -8.04
C PHE A 51 -10.36 21.55 -9.19
N GLU A 52 -10.03 20.93 -10.33
CA GLU A 52 -10.82 20.99 -11.58
C GLU A 52 -11.95 19.95 -11.63
N ARG A 53 -11.92 18.95 -10.75
CA ARG A 53 -12.97 17.93 -10.57
C ARG A 53 -13.04 17.45 -9.12
N GLY A 54 -14.10 16.70 -8.81
CA GLY A 54 -14.34 16.11 -7.49
C GLY A 54 -13.24 15.12 -7.07
N VAL A 55 -12.69 15.31 -5.87
CA VAL A 55 -11.69 14.44 -5.25
C VAL A 55 -12.04 14.21 -3.78
N LYS A 56 -11.93 12.97 -3.31
CA LYS A 56 -12.03 12.62 -1.88
C LYS A 56 -10.64 12.44 -1.28
N PHE A 57 -10.42 13.02 -0.10
CA PHE A 57 -9.31 12.67 0.79
C PHE A 57 -9.88 11.98 2.02
N ILE A 58 -9.40 10.77 2.32
CA ILE A 58 -10.00 9.89 3.33
C ILE A 58 -8.95 9.44 4.35
N VAL A 59 -9.23 9.68 5.63
CA VAL A 59 -8.53 9.02 6.75
C VAL A 59 -9.33 7.78 7.12
N ALA A 60 -8.81 6.60 6.76
CA ALA A 60 -9.56 5.34 6.83
C ALA A 60 -9.84 4.87 8.27
N ASN A 61 -8.87 5.01 9.19
CA ASN A 61 -9.03 4.58 10.58
C ASN A 61 -8.70 5.72 11.57
N PRO A 62 -9.64 6.68 11.77
CA PRO A 62 -9.43 7.78 12.72
C PRO A 62 -9.15 7.32 14.17
N PRO A 63 -9.84 6.33 14.75
CA PRO A 63 -9.56 5.86 16.12
C PRO A 63 -8.14 5.32 16.32
N ALA A 64 -7.65 4.49 15.39
CA ALA A 64 -6.29 3.98 15.44
C ALA A 64 -5.27 5.11 15.25
N SER A 65 -5.57 6.07 14.38
CA SER A 65 -4.73 7.25 14.12
C SER A 65 -4.57 8.15 15.34
N ILE A 66 -5.67 8.46 16.04
CA ILE A 66 -5.66 9.22 17.30
C ILE A 66 -4.85 8.48 18.37
N SER A 67 -4.92 7.15 18.38
CA SER A 67 -4.23 6.30 19.35
C SER A 67 -2.77 6.00 18.99
N HIS A 68 -2.32 6.40 17.79
CA HIS A 68 -1.01 6.06 17.22
C HIS A 68 -0.71 4.56 17.27
N ARG A 69 -1.71 3.74 16.92
CA ARG A 69 -1.58 2.28 16.85
C ARG A 69 -1.88 1.82 15.42
N ARG A 70 -1.25 0.74 14.99
CA ARG A 70 -1.57 0.08 13.72
C ARG A 70 -3.06 -0.19 13.58
N SER A 71 -3.65 -0.84 14.58
CA SER A 71 -5.08 -1.11 14.69
C SER A 71 -5.51 -1.18 16.15
N LEU A 72 -6.83 -1.25 16.39
CA LEU A 72 -7.43 -1.40 17.71
C LEU A 72 -7.95 -2.82 17.96
N ASP A 73 -8.71 -3.39 17.02
CA ASP A 73 -9.27 -4.75 17.17
C ASP A 73 -8.59 -5.75 16.23
N VAL A 74 -8.59 -5.47 14.91
CA VAL A 74 -7.98 -6.32 13.88
C VAL A 74 -7.21 -5.48 12.86
N ASP A 75 -6.23 -6.08 12.16
CA ASP A 75 -5.56 -5.37 11.06
C ASP A 75 -6.58 -5.06 9.94
N MET A 76 -6.86 -3.77 9.72
CA MET A 76 -7.85 -3.31 8.76
C MET A 76 -7.52 -3.77 7.34
N ASN A 77 -6.23 -3.81 6.96
CA ASN A 77 -5.79 -4.21 5.62
C ASN A 77 -5.71 -5.75 5.44
N ARG A 78 -6.47 -6.49 6.25
CA ARG A 78 -6.63 -7.95 6.20
C ARG A 78 -8.09 -8.39 6.28
N VAL A 79 -9.02 -7.45 6.31
CA VAL A 79 -10.44 -7.74 6.54
C VAL A 79 -11.37 -7.17 5.47
N PHE A 80 -10.84 -6.66 4.36
CA PHE A 80 -11.66 -6.24 3.22
C PHE A 80 -12.42 -7.42 2.59
N PRO A 81 -13.66 -7.23 2.11
CA PRO A 81 -14.40 -5.96 1.96
C PRO A 81 -15.07 -5.44 3.25
N GLY A 82 -14.79 -6.04 4.41
CA GLY A 82 -15.34 -5.65 5.70
C GLY A 82 -16.66 -6.35 6.04
N ASP A 83 -17.22 -5.96 7.18
CA ASP A 83 -18.53 -6.42 7.67
C ASP A 83 -19.16 -5.30 8.51
N SER A 84 -20.29 -4.76 8.04
CA SER A 84 -20.99 -3.65 8.71
C SER A 84 -21.62 -4.06 10.05
N ASP A 85 -21.89 -5.34 10.23
CA ASP A 85 -22.56 -5.89 11.43
C ASP A 85 -21.59 -6.51 12.42
N SER A 86 -20.28 -6.52 12.10
CA SER A 86 -19.22 -7.06 12.95
C SER A 86 -19.08 -6.29 14.26
N ASP A 87 -18.63 -6.96 15.33
CA ASP A 87 -18.22 -6.34 16.60
C ASP A 87 -16.85 -5.64 16.49
N ASP A 88 -15.95 -6.10 15.61
CA ASP A 88 -14.64 -5.46 15.34
C ASP A 88 -14.82 -4.12 14.61
N ARG A 89 -14.18 -3.04 15.11
CA ARG A 89 -14.25 -1.69 14.52
C ARG A 89 -13.68 -1.66 13.10
N GLU A 90 -12.51 -2.25 12.87
CA GLU A 90 -11.86 -2.22 11.57
C GLU A 90 -12.65 -2.93 10.47
N ARG A 91 -13.44 -3.96 10.80
CA ARG A 91 -14.32 -4.62 9.83
C ARG A 91 -15.46 -3.69 9.40
N ARG A 92 -16.05 -2.95 10.35
CA ARG A 92 -17.10 -1.95 10.04
C ARG A 92 -16.52 -0.79 9.22
N LEU A 93 -15.34 -0.29 9.60
CA LEU A 93 -14.63 0.76 8.86
C LEU A 93 -14.25 0.31 7.44
N ALA A 94 -13.84 -0.95 7.25
CA ALA A 94 -13.51 -1.48 5.93
C ALA A 94 -14.75 -1.49 5.01
N ALA A 95 -15.91 -1.93 5.52
CA ALA A 95 -17.17 -1.92 4.76
C ALA A 95 -17.60 -0.49 4.39
N GLN A 96 -17.41 0.47 5.30
CA GLN A 96 -17.67 1.89 5.02
C GLN A 96 -16.69 2.45 3.97
N LEU A 97 -15.40 2.14 4.09
CA LEU A 97 -14.40 2.61 3.13
C LEU A 97 -14.67 2.10 1.71
N VAL A 98 -15.05 0.83 1.56
CA VAL A 98 -15.46 0.26 0.27
C VAL A 98 -16.64 1.03 -0.33
N THR A 99 -17.58 1.47 0.51
CA THR A 99 -18.71 2.29 0.06
C THR A 99 -18.27 3.70 -0.33
N GLU A 100 -17.37 4.31 0.44
CA GLU A 100 -16.88 5.67 0.18
C GLU A 100 -16.02 5.77 -1.08
N THR A 101 -15.27 4.73 -1.41
CA THR A 101 -14.44 4.66 -2.63
C THR A 101 -15.12 3.90 -3.76
N ALA A 102 -16.41 3.60 -3.64
CA ALA A 102 -17.18 3.04 -4.74
C ALA A 102 -17.10 4.00 -5.94
N ASP A 103 -16.89 3.45 -7.12
CA ASP A 103 -16.76 4.19 -8.39
C ASP A 103 -15.61 5.21 -8.47
N CYS A 104 -14.68 5.19 -7.51
CA CYS A 104 -13.48 6.04 -7.53
C CYS A 104 -12.25 5.27 -8.01
N ASP A 105 -11.45 5.89 -8.88
CA ASP A 105 -10.03 5.51 -8.96
C ASP A 105 -9.36 5.92 -7.65
N THR A 106 -8.59 5.02 -7.05
CA THR A 106 -8.12 5.20 -5.68
C THR A 106 -6.64 4.89 -5.54
N ILE A 107 -5.92 5.75 -4.82
CA ILE A 107 -4.62 5.39 -4.24
C ILE A 107 -4.72 5.31 -2.71
N SER A 108 -4.11 4.31 -2.10
CA SER A 108 -3.98 4.18 -0.65
C SER A 108 -2.53 4.31 -0.22
N VAL A 109 -2.21 5.26 0.65
CA VAL A 109 -0.82 5.56 1.05
C VAL A 109 -0.48 4.92 2.39
N HIS A 110 0.59 4.13 2.37
CA HIS A 110 1.17 3.37 3.48
C HIS A 110 2.66 3.70 3.67
N THR A 111 3.25 3.15 4.72
CA THR A 111 4.71 3.10 4.87
C THR A 111 5.22 1.76 5.34
N THR A 112 6.43 1.42 4.89
CA THR A 112 7.05 0.12 5.14
C THR A 112 8.26 0.25 6.07
N HIS A 113 8.69 -0.85 6.68
CA HIS A 113 10.00 -0.92 7.33
C HIS A 113 11.12 -1.38 6.39
N ALA A 114 10.81 -1.81 5.17
CA ALA A 114 11.73 -2.52 4.29
C ALA A 114 12.67 -1.59 3.51
N THR A 115 12.12 -0.65 2.74
CA THR A 115 12.88 0.13 1.75
C THR A 115 12.51 1.62 1.78
N PRO A 116 13.46 2.53 1.48
CA PRO A 116 13.11 3.93 1.25
C PRO A 116 12.43 4.17 -0.11
N GLU A 117 12.47 3.22 -1.04
CA GLU A 117 11.90 3.38 -2.38
C GLU A 117 10.40 3.07 -2.40
N PRO A 118 9.58 3.87 -3.13
CA PRO A 118 8.17 3.59 -3.23
C PRO A 118 7.88 2.30 -3.97
N ILE A 119 6.86 1.58 -3.51
CA ILE A 119 6.36 0.35 -4.13
C ILE A 119 4.85 0.46 -4.23
N ALA A 120 4.30 0.10 -5.39
CA ALA A 120 2.86 -0.05 -5.56
C ALA A 120 2.46 -1.52 -5.55
N PHE A 121 1.28 -1.78 -5.02
CA PHE A 121 0.59 -3.05 -5.00
C PHE A 121 -0.71 -2.91 -5.77
N VAL A 122 -0.91 -3.84 -6.71
CA VAL A 122 -2.12 -3.93 -7.51
C VAL A 122 -2.68 -5.34 -7.39
N PRO A 123 -4.01 -5.51 -7.39
CA PRO A 123 -4.61 -6.83 -7.43
C PRO A 123 -4.45 -7.45 -8.83
N GLU A 124 -4.40 -8.78 -8.89
CA GLU A 124 -4.54 -9.53 -10.13
C GLU A 124 -5.95 -9.33 -10.72
N GLY A 125 -6.05 -9.34 -12.06
CA GLY A 125 -7.35 -9.25 -12.74
C GLY A 125 -7.99 -7.86 -12.82
N ASP A 126 -7.39 -6.80 -12.25
CA ASP A 126 -7.90 -5.43 -12.40
C ASP A 126 -7.10 -4.60 -13.42
N PRO A 127 -7.61 -4.42 -14.65
CA PRO A 127 -6.95 -3.60 -15.65
C PRO A 127 -6.90 -2.11 -15.24
N ARG A 128 -7.86 -1.62 -14.44
CA ARG A 128 -7.92 -0.20 -14.09
C ARG A 128 -6.83 0.17 -13.08
N SER A 129 -6.62 -0.64 -12.06
CA SER A 129 -5.50 -0.46 -11.12
C SER A 129 -4.13 -0.45 -11.84
N LEU A 130 -3.97 -1.30 -12.86
CA LEU A 130 -2.76 -1.32 -13.66
C LEU A 130 -2.60 -0.06 -14.55
N GLU A 131 -3.70 0.48 -15.08
CA GLU A 131 -3.69 1.76 -15.79
C GLU A 131 -3.27 2.91 -14.85
N ILE A 132 -3.87 3.00 -13.66
CA ILE A 132 -3.54 4.04 -12.67
C ILE A 132 -2.05 3.99 -12.33
N VAL A 133 -1.54 2.82 -11.92
CA VAL A 133 -0.15 2.70 -11.47
C VAL A 133 0.86 3.00 -12.59
N SER A 134 0.49 2.75 -13.85
CA SER A 134 1.36 3.02 -15.01
C SER A 134 1.67 4.49 -15.24
N GLN A 135 0.83 5.40 -14.73
CA GLN A 135 1.02 6.84 -14.85
C GLN A 135 1.81 7.42 -13.67
N LEU A 136 1.99 6.65 -12.59
CA LEU A 136 2.68 7.11 -11.39
C LEU A 136 4.22 7.01 -11.54
N PRO A 137 4.98 7.94 -10.95
CA PRO A 137 6.44 7.89 -10.93
C PRO A 137 6.96 6.86 -9.92
N ILE A 138 6.69 5.57 -10.19
CA ILE A 138 7.04 4.45 -9.30
C ILE A 138 7.90 3.40 -10.01
N THR A 139 8.90 2.90 -9.29
CA THR A 139 9.92 1.97 -9.83
C THR A 139 9.51 0.51 -9.71
N TYR A 140 8.69 0.17 -8.72
CA TYR A 140 8.33 -1.20 -8.38
C TYR A 140 6.82 -1.34 -8.26
N VAL A 141 6.24 -2.23 -9.05
CA VAL A 141 4.82 -2.61 -8.99
C VAL A 141 4.75 -4.10 -8.70
N VAL A 142 3.92 -4.48 -7.74
CA VAL A 142 3.85 -5.86 -7.23
C VAL A 142 2.40 -6.36 -7.30
N ASN A 143 2.19 -7.51 -7.91
CA ASN A 143 0.99 -8.32 -7.69
C ASN A 143 1.13 -9.08 -6.37
N GLU A 144 0.24 -8.81 -5.41
CA GLU A 144 0.19 -9.46 -4.09
C GLU A 144 -0.88 -10.53 -3.94
N THR A 145 -1.80 -10.65 -4.89
CA THR A 145 -2.97 -11.54 -4.85
C THR A 145 -2.62 -13.00 -4.54
N PRO A 146 -1.49 -13.59 -5.02
CA PRO A 146 -1.18 -14.99 -4.70
C PRO A 146 -0.91 -15.27 -3.21
N VAL A 147 -0.60 -14.24 -2.40
CA VAL A 147 -0.13 -14.41 -1.01
C VAL A 147 -0.94 -13.61 0.00
N VAL A 148 -1.50 -12.48 -0.42
CA VAL A 148 -2.21 -11.52 0.44
C VAL A 148 -3.70 -11.57 0.12
N ASP A 149 -4.50 -11.86 1.15
CA ASP A 149 -5.96 -11.85 1.09
C ASP A 149 -6.52 -10.73 1.98
N GLY A 150 -7.70 -10.22 1.61
CA GLY A 150 -8.43 -9.20 2.35
C GLY A 150 -7.75 -7.83 2.41
N SER A 151 -6.88 -7.49 1.45
CA SER A 151 -6.29 -6.16 1.31
C SER A 151 -7.26 -5.18 0.64
N PHE A 152 -7.09 -3.88 0.90
CA PHE A 152 -7.92 -2.85 0.28
C PHE A 152 -7.75 -2.77 -1.24
N SER A 153 -6.55 -3.09 -1.74
CA SER A 153 -6.26 -3.21 -3.18
C SER A 153 -7.20 -4.19 -3.88
N SER A 154 -7.80 -5.16 -3.18
CA SER A 154 -8.72 -6.15 -3.76
C SER A 154 -10.16 -5.66 -3.96
N THR A 155 -10.51 -4.43 -3.58
CA THR A 155 -11.92 -3.97 -3.55
C THR A 155 -12.36 -3.07 -4.71
N GLY A 156 -11.55 -2.97 -5.77
CA GLY A 156 -11.87 -2.18 -6.97
C GLY A 156 -10.62 -1.57 -7.58
N ALA A 157 -10.78 -0.42 -8.24
CA ALA A 157 -9.69 0.35 -8.85
C ALA A 157 -8.80 1.04 -7.80
N VAL A 158 -8.06 0.24 -7.02
CA VAL A 158 -7.28 0.66 -5.86
C VAL A 158 -5.81 0.26 -6.03
N VAL A 159 -4.93 1.26 -6.07
CA VAL A 159 -3.47 1.06 -5.99
C VAL A 159 -3.00 1.34 -4.56
N SER A 160 -2.47 0.33 -3.87
CA SER A 160 -1.87 0.51 -2.54
C SER A 160 -0.39 0.86 -2.68
N ILE A 161 0.08 1.89 -2.00
CA ILE A 161 1.41 2.47 -2.18
C ILE A 161 2.15 2.49 -0.85
N GLU A 162 3.26 1.79 -0.80
CA GLU A 162 4.27 1.97 0.24
C GLU A 162 5.16 3.15 -0.13
N ALA A 163 4.96 4.33 0.48
CA ALA A 163 5.66 5.56 0.06
C ALA A 163 7.15 5.61 0.49
N GLY A 164 7.57 4.69 1.35
CA GLY A 164 8.93 4.58 1.85
C GLY A 164 8.97 4.19 3.33
N LYS A 165 10.12 4.42 3.98
CA LYS A 165 10.33 3.98 5.37
C LYS A 165 9.44 4.73 6.37
N VAL A 166 8.83 3.98 7.28
CA VAL A 166 8.07 4.50 8.43
C VAL A 166 8.84 5.63 9.12
N GLN A 167 8.13 6.72 9.44
CA GLN A 167 8.62 7.90 10.15
C GLN A 167 9.79 8.64 9.48
N GLN A 168 10.07 8.41 8.19
CA GLN A 168 11.08 9.19 7.47
C GLN A 168 10.47 10.44 6.82
N PRO A 169 11.06 11.64 6.99
CA PRO A 169 10.61 12.85 6.30
C PRO A 169 10.60 12.72 4.78
N SER A 170 11.52 11.94 4.22
CA SER A 170 11.57 11.66 2.78
C SER A 170 10.34 10.87 2.30
N ALA A 171 9.75 10.00 3.13
CA ALA A 171 8.54 9.27 2.76
C ALA A 171 7.34 10.22 2.58
N VAL A 172 7.24 11.29 3.37
CA VAL A 172 6.19 12.32 3.20
C VAL A 172 6.35 13.06 1.88
N VAL A 173 7.60 13.38 1.48
CA VAL A 173 7.88 14.04 0.19
C VAL A 173 7.52 13.13 -0.98
N LYS A 174 7.87 11.84 -0.89
CA LYS A 174 7.54 10.85 -1.93
C LYS A 174 6.03 10.60 -2.01
N ALA A 175 5.33 10.51 -0.86
CA ALA A 175 3.88 10.41 -0.81
C ALA A 175 3.20 11.65 -1.44
N GLU A 176 3.65 12.86 -1.11
CA GLU A 176 3.11 14.09 -1.71
C GLU A 176 3.30 14.10 -3.24
N MET A 177 4.49 13.72 -3.72
CA MET A 177 4.77 13.59 -5.15
C MET A 177 3.84 12.59 -5.84
N LEU A 178 3.61 11.41 -5.24
CA LEU A 178 2.75 10.37 -5.80
C LEU A 178 1.28 10.78 -5.79
N ILE A 179 0.80 11.45 -4.73
CA ILE A 179 -0.55 12.01 -4.67
C ILE A 179 -0.75 13.06 -5.76
N ARG A 180 0.20 14.00 -5.91
CA ARG A 180 0.14 15.02 -6.97
C ARG A 180 0.12 14.38 -8.36
N ALA A 181 0.97 13.40 -8.62
CA ALA A 181 1.00 12.68 -9.88
C ALA A 181 -0.34 11.99 -10.19
N PHE A 182 -0.94 11.33 -9.21
CA PHE A 182 -2.25 10.71 -9.35
C PHE A 182 -3.36 11.73 -9.67
N LEU A 183 -3.37 12.86 -8.95
CA LEU A 183 -4.37 13.90 -9.16
C LEU A 183 -4.19 14.64 -10.49
N ASP A 184 -2.95 14.85 -10.94
CA ASP A 184 -2.64 15.48 -12.22
C ASP A 184 -3.04 14.58 -13.40
N ASP A 185 -2.71 13.29 -13.33
CA ASP A 185 -3.13 12.29 -14.33
C ASP A 185 -4.65 12.13 -14.38
N GLY A 186 -5.30 12.14 -13.22
CA GLY A 186 -6.76 12.16 -13.09
C GLY A 186 -7.40 13.48 -13.53
N GLY A 187 -6.61 14.51 -13.86
CA GLY A 187 -7.09 15.83 -14.28
C GLY A 187 -7.78 16.63 -13.18
N ALA A 188 -7.51 16.33 -11.92
CA ALA A 188 -8.04 17.05 -10.78
C ALA A 188 -7.21 18.27 -10.40
N ILE A 189 -5.91 18.26 -10.68
CA ILE A 189 -5.04 19.42 -10.58
C ILE A 189 -4.32 19.58 -11.92
N SER A 190 -3.78 20.78 -12.18
CA SER A 190 -2.95 21.04 -13.35
C SER A 190 -1.59 21.56 -12.87
N GLU A 191 -0.64 20.65 -12.67
CA GLU A 191 0.73 20.99 -12.27
C GLU A 191 1.72 20.75 -13.43
N GLU A 192 3.00 21.12 -13.24
CA GLU A 192 4.02 20.64 -14.18
C GLU A 192 4.08 19.10 -14.09
N PRO A 193 4.17 18.39 -15.22
CA PRO A 193 4.11 16.93 -15.23
C PRO A 193 5.14 16.35 -14.24
N PRO A 194 4.73 15.38 -13.40
CA PRO A 194 5.68 14.72 -12.51
C PRO A 194 6.81 14.09 -13.33
N MET A 195 8.03 14.11 -12.78
CA MET A 195 9.11 13.33 -13.38
C MET A 195 8.75 11.85 -13.31
N HIS A 196 8.39 11.24 -14.45
CA HIS A 196 8.18 9.79 -14.52
C HIS A 196 9.44 9.04 -14.07
N ALA A 197 9.25 7.87 -13.44
CA ALA A 197 10.36 6.95 -13.18
C ALA A 197 10.99 6.55 -14.52
N SER A 198 12.32 6.42 -14.57
CA SER A 198 13.00 6.06 -15.82
C SER A 198 12.63 4.66 -16.33
N THR A 199 12.24 3.77 -15.42
CA THR A 199 11.81 2.39 -15.71
C THR A 199 10.97 1.88 -14.54
N THR A 200 9.80 1.30 -14.85
CA THR A 200 8.95 0.59 -13.88
C THR A 200 9.18 -0.90 -14.03
N ASN A 201 9.39 -1.61 -12.92
CA ASN A 201 9.64 -3.04 -12.88
C ASN A 201 8.46 -3.73 -12.20
N TYR A 202 7.98 -4.80 -12.81
CA TYR A 202 6.79 -5.52 -12.37
C TYR A 202 7.20 -6.85 -11.74
N PHE A 203 6.64 -7.14 -10.57
CA PHE A 203 6.94 -8.34 -9.79
C PHE A 203 5.66 -9.02 -9.32
N GLU A 204 5.75 -10.31 -9.06
CA GLU A 204 4.70 -11.09 -8.44
C GLU A 204 5.27 -11.77 -7.20
N ILE A 205 4.60 -11.64 -6.06
CA ILE A 205 4.96 -12.41 -4.85
C ILE A 205 4.20 -13.73 -4.85
N TYR A 206 4.85 -14.79 -4.38
CA TYR A 206 4.31 -16.14 -4.42
C TYR A 206 4.48 -16.93 -3.11
N ASP A 207 5.30 -16.46 -2.17
CA ASP A 207 5.48 -17.13 -0.88
C ASP A 207 5.96 -16.17 0.21
N LYS A 208 5.81 -16.58 1.48
CA LYS A 208 6.31 -15.86 2.65
C LYS A 208 7.70 -16.36 3.05
N VAL A 209 8.57 -15.45 3.48
CA VAL A 209 9.87 -15.80 4.08
C VAL A 209 9.72 -15.75 5.60
N GLU A 210 9.45 -16.90 6.21
CA GLU A 210 9.26 -17.05 7.67
C GLU A 210 10.51 -16.65 8.47
N LYS A 211 10.30 -16.05 9.63
CA LYS A 211 11.34 -15.82 10.64
C LYS A 211 11.56 -17.07 11.48
N PRO A 212 12.81 -17.48 11.76
CA PRO A 212 13.09 -18.56 12.70
C PRO A 212 12.47 -18.32 14.08
N HIS A 213 11.60 -19.20 14.56
CA HIS A 213 10.88 -18.98 15.82
C HIS A 213 11.79 -18.65 17.01
N GLY A 214 11.42 -17.62 17.79
CA GLY A 214 12.07 -17.28 19.05
C GLY A 214 13.45 -16.62 18.92
N ASP A 215 13.77 -16.12 17.73
CA ASP A 215 14.94 -15.28 17.48
C ASP A 215 14.49 -13.84 17.17
N GLU A 216 15.24 -12.85 17.67
CA GLU A 216 15.03 -11.42 17.38
C GLU A 216 16.31 -10.78 16.83
N SER A 217 17.39 -11.56 16.74
CA SER A 217 18.76 -11.09 16.44
C SER A 217 19.14 -11.22 14.97
N TYR A 218 18.17 -10.98 14.08
CA TYR A 218 18.38 -11.19 12.65
C TYR A 218 19.27 -10.12 12.02
N GLU A 219 19.97 -10.49 10.95
CA GLU A 219 20.66 -9.58 10.04
C GLU A 219 20.26 -9.94 8.61
N LEU A 220 19.41 -9.12 7.97
CA LEU A 220 19.11 -9.26 6.55
C LEU A 220 20.35 -8.89 5.73
N LEU A 221 20.74 -9.80 4.83
CA LEU A 221 21.85 -9.65 3.90
C LEU A 221 21.35 -9.34 2.49
N ALA A 222 20.19 -9.92 2.14
CA ALA A 222 19.53 -9.69 0.88
C ALA A 222 18.94 -8.28 0.80
N ARG A 223 18.87 -7.75 -0.43
CA ARG A 223 18.27 -6.45 -0.72
C ARG A 223 16.95 -6.65 -1.45
N ASN A 224 15.96 -5.85 -1.07
CA ASN A 224 14.66 -5.85 -1.75
C ASN A 224 14.85 -5.56 -3.25
N PHE A 225 14.15 -6.33 -4.08
CA PHE A 225 14.20 -6.28 -5.55
C PHE A 225 15.55 -6.66 -6.20
N GLU A 226 16.52 -7.19 -5.44
CA GLU A 226 17.75 -7.79 -5.98
C GLU A 226 17.66 -9.32 -5.86
N ARG A 227 17.80 -10.05 -6.97
CA ARG A 227 17.67 -11.51 -7.01
C ARG A 227 18.72 -12.19 -6.14
N VAL A 228 18.28 -13.15 -5.32
CA VAL A 228 19.10 -14.06 -4.51
C VAL A 228 19.17 -15.40 -5.21
N GLU A 229 20.37 -15.96 -5.38
CA GLU A 229 20.58 -17.25 -6.04
C GLU A 229 20.59 -18.43 -5.06
N THR A 230 20.37 -19.66 -5.57
CA THR A 230 20.46 -20.87 -4.73
C THR A 230 21.81 -20.96 -4.03
N GLY A 231 21.77 -21.21 -2.72
CA GLY A 231 22.94 -21.30 -1.85
C GLY A 231 23.50 -19.95 -1.40
N GLU A 232 22.93 -18.83 -1.86
CA GLU A 232 23.29 -17.49 -1.38
C GLU A 232 22.67 -17.20 -0.02
N ALA A 233 23.41 -16.50 0.84
CA ALA A 233 22.96 -16.11 2.16
C ALA A 233 22.03 -14.89 2.09
N TYR A 234 20.78 -15.04 2.53
CA TYR A 234 19.82 -13.93 2.53
C TYR A 234 19.65 -13.30 3.91
N ALA A 235 19.92 -14.03 4.99
CA ALA A 235 19.85 -13.53 6.36
C ALA A 235 20.79 -14.28 7.29
N LYS A 236 21.07 -13.68 8.46
CA LYS A 236 21.68 -14.36 9.60
C LYS A 236 20.67 -14.41 10.75
N SER A 237 20.74 -15.49 11.51
CA SER A 237 20.00 -15.74 12.73
C SER A 237 20.96 -16.20 13.82
N LYS A 238 20.47 -16.35 15.04
CA LYS A 238 21.19 -16.96 16.16
C LYS A 238 21.63 -18.40 15.87
N GLU A 239 20.87 -19.13 15.06
CA GLU A 239 21.15 -20.52 14.68
C GLU A 239 22.15 -20.64 13.52
N GLY A 240 22.46 -19.52 12.86
CA GLY A 240 23.46 -19.46 11.79
C GLY A 240 22.98 -18.67 10.57
N ILE A 241 23.63 -18.93 9.44
CA ILE A 241 23.34 -18.27 8.17
C ILE A 241 22.16 -18.98 7.50
N LEU A 242 21.16 -18.21 7.09
CA LEU A 242 20.04 -18.68 6.28
C LEU A 242 20.40 -18.55 4.80
N LEU A 243 20.37 -19.69 4.09
CA LEU A 243 20.71 -19.79 2.67
C LEU A 243 19.44 -20.02 1.86
N ALA A 244 19.38 -19.46 0.66
CA ALA A 244 18.29 -19.71 -0.29
C ALA A 244 18.38 -21.15 -0.83
N ASP A 245 17.29 -21.90 -0.68
CA ASP A 245 17.10 -23.23 -1.26
C ASP A 245 16.79 -23.18 -2.76
N GLU A 246 16.06 -22.15 -3.17
CA GLU A 246 15.76 -21.81 -4.56
C GLU A 246 15.95 -20.30 -4.80
N PRO A 247 16.16 -19.86 -6.05
CA PRO A 247 16.31 -18.46 -6.35
C PRO A 247 15.01 -17.70 -6.17
N PHE A 248 15.08 -16.48 -5.63
CA PHE A 248 13.91 -15.61 -5.48
C PHE A 248 14.31 -14.14 -5.48
N VAL A 249 13.32 -13.25 -5.62
CA VAL A 249 13.47 -11.81 -5.41
C VAL A 249 12.85 -11.45 -4.06
N PRO A 250 13.61 -10.94 -3.09
CA PRO A 250 13.09 -10.39 -1.84
C PRO A 250 12.14 -9.22 -2.09
N VAL A 251 10.93 -9.28 -1.54
CA VAL A 251 9.95 -8.19 -1.58
C VAL A 251 9.48 -7.87 -0.17
N LEU A 252 9.53 -6.58 0.21
CA LEU A 252 9.22 -6.09 1.55
C LEU A 252 9.95 -6.81 2.71
N MET A 253 11.13 -7.39 2.45
CA MET A 253 11.94 -7.99 3.52
C MET A 253 12.46 -6.90 4.48
N SER A 254 12.13 -7.03 5.76
CA SER A 254 12.60 -6.19 6.85
C SER A 254 12.77 -6.97 8.14
N HIS A 255 13.58 -6.42 9.05
CA HIS A 255 13.69 -6.91 10.43
C HIS A 255 12.44 -6.64 11.25
N SER A 256 11.73 -5.56 10.94
CA SER A 256 10.59 -5.05 11.70
C SER A 256 9.36 -4.91 10.80
N GLY A 257 8.19 -4.65 11.39
CA GLY A 257 6.92 -4.48 10.68
C GLY A 257 6.07 -5.74 10.75
N TYR A 258 6.59 -6.87 10.26
CA TYR A 258 5.93 -8.18 10.43
C TYR A 258 6.54 -8.94 11.62
N ASP A 259 5.70 -9.59 12.42
CA ASP A 259 6.16 -10.37 13.56
C ASP A 259 6.71 -11.74 13.14
N GLU A 260 6.02 -12.42 12.22
CA GLU A 260 6.29 -13.83 11.87
C GLU A 260 7.13 -14.00 10.61
N ILE A 261 7.14 -13.02 9.70
CA ILE A 261 7.86 -13.12 8.43
C ILE A 261 8.90 -12.01 8.29
N PHE A 262 9.96 -12.26 7.53
CA PHE A 262 10.85 -11.20 7.06
C PHE A 262 10.15 -10.37 5.99
N GLY A 263 9.46 -11.02 5.06
CA GLY A 263 8.82 -10.44 3.88
C GLY A 263 8.39 -11.56 2.94
N TYR A 264 8.43 -11.31 1.64
CA TYR A 264 7.92 -12.22 0.62
C TYR A 264 8.99 -12.64 -0.39
N ARG A 265 8.82 -13.85 -0.92
CA ARG A 265 9.48 -14.29 -2.15
C ARG A 265 8.67 -13.80 -3.34
N GLY A 266 9.36 -13.23 -4.31
CA GLY A 266 8.75 -12.85 -5.57
C GLY A 266 9.63 -13.16 -6.78
N GLN A 267 9.06 -12.87 -7.94
CA GLN A 267 9.70 -13.02 -9.24
C GLN A 267 9.42 -11.78 -10.09
N LYS A 268 10.38 -11.40 -10.93
CA LYS A 268 10.18 -10.31 -11.89
C LYS A 268 9.37 -10.84 -13.07
N VAL A 269 8.27 -10.18 -13.41
CA VAL A 269 7.43 -10.53 -14.56
C VAL A 269 7.74 -9.67 -15.78
N GLY A 270 8.25 -8.45 -15.60
CA GLY A 270 8.63 -7.59 -16.73
C GLY A 270 9.08 -6.18 -16.37
N GLU A 271 9.22 -5.34 -17.40
CA GLU A 271 9.62 -3.93 -17.32
C GLU A 271 8.64 -3.00 -18.06
N SER A 272 7.52 -3.55 -18.54
CA SER A 272 6.46 -2.82 -19.23
C SER A 272 5.07 -3.18 -18.70
N VAL A 273 4.11 -2.28 -18.92
CA VAL A 273 2.70 -2.54 -18.59
C VAL A 273 2.19 -3.74 -19.39
N GLU A 274 2.65 -3.92 -20.62
CA GLU A 274 2.32 -5.05 -21.48
C GLU A 274 2.75 -6.39 -20.88
N ASP A 275 3.98 -6.47 -20.34
CA ASP A 275 4.44 -7.68 -19.65
C ASP A 275 3.56 -8.00 -18.43
N ALA A 276 3.18 -6.96 -17.68
CA ALA A 276 2.30 -7.11 -16.52
C ALA A 276 0.88 -7.56 -16.92
N LYS A 277 0.34 -7.03 -18.03
CA LYS A 277 -0.95 -7.47 -18.57
C LYS A 277 -0.93 -8.94 -18.99
N GLU A 278 0.12 -9.37 -19.69
CA GLU A 278 0.29 -10.78 -20.06
C GLU A 278 0.41 -11.68 -18.82
N ALA A 279 1.08 -11.20 -17.77
CA ALA A 279 1.26 -11.98 -16.55
C ALA A 279 -0.01 -12.07 -15.68
N TRP A 280 -0.79 -11.01 -15.56
CA TRP A 280 -1.83 -10.83 -14.52
C TRP A 280 -3.27 -10.73 -15.03
N LEU A 281 -3.49 -10.56 -16.34
CA LEU A 281 -4.83 -10.40 -16.93
C LEU A 281 -5.16 -11.48 -17.96
N ASP A 282 -4.24 -12.39 -18.27
CA ASP A 282 -4.51 -13.48 -19.20
C ASP A 282 -5.24 -14.62 -18.48
N ASP A 283 -6.55 -14.74 -18.75
CA ASP A 283 -7.47 -15.77 -18.24
C ASP A 283 -7.09 -17.22 -18.64
N THR A 284 -5.98 -17.43 -19.37
CA THR A 284 -5.53 -18.76 -19.80
C THR A 284 -4.60 -19.49 -18.81
N LYS A 285 -4.35 -18.92 -17.63
CA LYS A 285 -3.62 -19.58 -16.52
C LYS A 285 -4.51 -20.45 -15.63
#